data_AF-A0A133CT09-F1
#
_entry.id   AF-A0A133CT09-F1
#
_cell.length_a   1.000
_cell.length_b   1.000
_cell.length_c   1.000
_cell.angle_alpha   90.00
_cell.angle_beta   90.00
_cell.angle_gamma   90.00
#
_symmetry.space_group_name_H-M   'P 1'
#
loop_
_entity.id
_entity.type
_entity.pdbx_description
1 polymer ?
#
loop_
_entity_poly.entity_id
_entity_poly.type
_entity_poly.pdbx_seq_one_letter_code
_entity_poly.pdbx_strand_id
1 'polypeptide(L)'
;MMLPHMIPYAEPFYFFLLAIALVPIVLSLLIWEKRLPVYQSAVTLFFLFVSFGGNYWQQGAALIGYVLWQTILVWGYFVYRQRKNQTGWFFAAVILAIIPLFLTKVTPFFEHGKASLLGFLGISYLTFKSVQMIMEIRDGMIKTYKPFRYIQFLLFFPTISSGPIDRYRRFEKDQLHPPVRDKYVDLLGKGVQNIFVGFLYKFIIGYYFGQVLLPVVGRIALQHGGISWALVGYMYVYSMYLFFDFAGYSLFAVGTSYMMGYQTPINFNKPFLSWNIKEFWNRWHMTLSFWFRDYVYMRLMFFMMKKKFFKSKIVMSNIGYFALFLLMGIWHGLTWYYIVYGLYHACLICLTDAWIRFKKKHKEQLPSNKFTHGLAVFLTFQAVCFSFLIFSGFLDKLFFS
;
A
#
# COMPACT_ATOMS: atom_id res chain seq x y z
N MET A 1 -2.57 -20.13 29.26
CA MET A 1 -3.35 -18.98 28.76
C MET A 1 -3.07 -18.84 27.27
N MET A 2 -4.00 -19.19 26.38
CA MET A 2 -3.80 -18.95 24.94
C MET A 2 -3.76 -17.43 24.73
N LEU A 3 -2.68 -16.92 24.13
CA LEU A 3 -2.61 -15.51 23.79
C LEU A 3 -3.80 -15.15 22.88
N PRO A 4 -4.58 -14.10 23.20
CA PRO A 4 -5.69 -13.69 22.36
C PRO A 4 -5.16 -13.21 21.00
N HIS A 5 -5.90 -13.51 19.94
CA HIS A 5 -5.62 -12.96 18.60
C HIS A 5 -5.64 -11.44 18.67
N MET A 6 -4.58 -10.79 18.16
CA MET A 6 -4.51 -9.33 18.08
C MET A 6 -4.24 -8.88 16.66
N ILE A 7 -5.10 -7.98 16.17
CA ILE A 7 -4.87 -7.31 14.90
C ILE A 7 -3.68 -6.34 15.08
N PRO A 8 -2.68 -6.36 14.17
CA PRO A 8 -1.54 -5.46 14.28
C PRO A 8 -1.95 -3.99 14.44
N TYR A 9 -1.45 -3.35 15.50
CA TYR A 9 -1.68 -1.93 15.80
C TYR A 9 -3.16 -1.53 15.96
N ALA A 10 -4.03 -2.47 16.33
CA ALA A 10 -5.45 -2.18 16.56
C ALA A 10 -5.76 -1.81 18.01
N GLU A 11 -5.02 -2.34 18.98
CA GLU A 11 -5.31 -2.20 20.40
C GLU A 11 -4.11 -1.61 21.16
N PRO A 12 -4.30 -0.78 22.21
CA PRO A 12 -3.22 -0.26 23.03
C PRO A 12 -2.31 -1.35 23.62
N PHE A 13 -2.88 -2.50 24.02
CA PHE A 13 -2.12 -3.61 24.58
C PHE A 13 -1.10 -4.20 23.58
N TYR A 14 -1.35 -4.13 22.27
CA TYR A 14 -0.39 -4.54 21.25
C TYR A 14 0.92 -3.73 21.36
N PHE A 15 0.82 -2.43 21.64
CA PHE A 15 1.98 -1.55 21.78
C PHE A 15 2.78 -1.83 23.04
N PHE A 16 2.14 -2.31 24.10
CA PHE A 16 2.84 -2.77 25.30
C PHE A 16 3.73 -3.98 25.00
N LEU A 17 3.17 -5.01 24.33
CA LEU A 17 3.94 -6.17 23.88
C LEU A 17 5.06 -5.77 22.91
N LEU A 18 4.77 -4.85 22.00
CA LEU A 18 5.74 -4.32 21.05
C LEU A 18 6.89 -3.60 21.74
N ALA A 19 6.62 -2.76 22.73
CA ALA A 19 7.65 -2.06 23.48
C ALA A 19 8.61 -3.05 24.14
N ILE A 20 8.09 -4.07 24.85
CA ILE A 20 8.90 -5.12 25.49
C ILE A 20 9.75 -5.86 24.45
N ALA A 21 9.14 -6.31 23.34
CA ALA A 21 9.83 -7.08 22.31
C ALA A 21 10.90 -6.27 21.57
N LEU A 22 10.78 -4.95 21.49
CA LEU A 22 11.76 -4.08 20.84
C LEU A 22 12.96 -3.74 21.72
N VAL A 23 12.85 -3.80 23.06
CA VAL A 23 13.92 -3.40 23.99
C VAL A 23 15.27 -4.06 23.64
N PRO A 24 15.39 -5.39 23.49
CA PRO A 24 16.70 -5.99 23.19
C PRO A 24 17.24 -5.60 21.81
N ILE A 25 16.36 -5.36 20.82
CA ILE A 25 16.75 -4.90 19.49
C ILE A 25 17.31 -3.48 19.59
N VAL A 26 16.62 -2.59 20.32
CA VAL A 26 17.01 -1.20 20.50
C VAL A 26 18.32 -1.08 21.25
N LEU A 27 18.46 -1.77 22.39
CA LEU A 27 19.70 -1.78 23.17
C LEU A 27 20.87 -2.31 22.36
N SER A 28 20.66 -3.37 21.56
CA SER A 28 21.73 -3.92 20.73
C SER A 28 22.21 -2.98 19.64
N LEU A 29 21.29 -2.24 19.01
CA LEU A 29 21.62 -1.25 18.00
C LEU A 29 22.25 0.01 18.60
N LEU A 30 21.83 0.45 19.80
CA LEU A 30 22.43 1.60 20.49
C LEU A 30 23.85 1.30 21.01
N ILE A 31 24.03 0.18 21.71
CA ILE A 31 25.26 -0.11 22.43
C ILE A 31 26.30 -0.71 21.49
N TRP A 32 25.93 -1.75 20.73
CA TRP A 32 26.87 -2.56 19.96
C TRP A 32 26.81 -2.35 18.45
N GLU A 33 25.87 -1.52 17.95
CA GLU A 33 25.62 -1.32 16.51
C GLU A 33 25.40 -2.64 15.75
N LYS A 34 24.95 -3.68 16.45
CA LYS A 34 24.81 -5.04 15.92
C LYS A 34 23.35 -5.44 15.88
N ARG A 35 22.99 -6.21 14.84
CA ARG A 35 21.68 -6.86 14.75
C ARG A 35 21.69 -8.16 15.53
N LEU A 36 20.54 -8.51 16.10
CA LEU A 36 20.26 -9.81 16.72
C LEU A 36 19.37 -10.63 15.76
N PRO A 37 19.90 -11.26 14.71
CA PRO A 37 19.08 -11.86 13.65
C PRO A 37 18.16 -12.98 14.15
N VAL A 38 18.63 -13.79 15.10
CA VAL A 38 17.83 -14.87 15.71
C VAL A 38 16.68 -14.27 16.52
N TYR A 39 16.98 -13.29 17.38
CA TYR A 39 15.98 -12.62 18.20
C TYR A 39 14.96 -11.84 17.34
N GLN A 40 15.40 -11.12 16.30
CA GLN A 40 14.50 -10.44 15.35
C GLN A 40 13.56 -11.41 14.64
N SER A 41 14.06 -12.60 14.27
CA SER A 41 13.23 -13.64 13.67
C SER A 41 12.24 -14.21 14.68
N ALA A 42 12.64 -14.41 15.95
CA ALA A 42 11.74 -14.84 17.02
C ALA A 42 10.64 -13.80 17.31
N VAL A 43 10.99 -12.52 17.39
CA VAL A 43 10.02 -11.41 17.55
C VAL A 43 9.04 -11.38 16.38
N THR A 44 9.54 -11.54 15.15
CA THR A 44 8.69 -11.63 13.96
C THR A 44 7.71 -12.80 14.06
N LEU A 45 8.20 -14.01 14.36
CA LEU A 45 7.36 -15.20 14.52
C LEU A 45 6.34 -15.04 15.66
N PHE A 46 6.73 -14.42 16.77
CA PHE A 46 5.82 -14.11 17.87
C PHE A 46 4.66 -13.21 17.42
N PHE A 47 4.94 -12.10 16.74
CA PHE A 47 3.88 -11.21 16.24
C PHE A 47 3.02 -11.84 15.15
N LEU A 48 3.58 -12.73 14.33
CA LEU A 48 2.80 -13.53 13.39
C LEU A 48 1.90 -14.53 14.11
N PHE A 49 2.40 -15.21 15.14
CA PHE A 49 1.58 -16.12 15.95
C PHE A 49 0.45 -15.37 16.66
N VAL A 50 0.72 -14.19 17.21
CA VAL A 50 -0.29 -13.33 17.81
C VAL A 50 -1.34 -12.85 16.79
N SER A 51 -0.93 -12.57 15.55
CA SER A 51 -1.83 -12.04 14.51
C SER A 51 -2.60 -13.11 13.74
N PHE A 52 -2.08 -14.34 13.65
CA PHE A 52 -2.63 -15.41 12.80
C PHE A 52 -2.85 -16.74 13.54
N GLY A 53 -2.61 -16.79 14.84
CA GLY A 53 -2.81 -17.97 15.68
C GLY A 53 -4.21 -18.07 16.28
N GLY A 54 -4.41 -19.07 17.15
CA GLY A 54 -5.67 -19.31 17.85
C GLY A 54 -6.83 -19.60 16.89
N ASN A 55 -7.95 -18.88 17.05
CA ASN A 55 -9.15 -19.07 16.25
C ASN A 55 -8.97 -18.75 14.75
N TYR A 56 -7.89 -18.07 14.38
CA TYR A 56 -7.55 -17.72 12.99
C TYR A 56 -6.44 -18.58 12.39
N TRP A 57 -6.16 -19.76 12.96
CA TRP A 57 -5.09 -20.67 12.52
C TRP A 57 -5.12 -20.98 11.02
N GLN A 58 -6.32 -21.00 10.40
CA GLN A 58 -6.49 -21.19 8.97
C GLN A 58 -5.77 -20.11 8.15
N GLN A 59 -5.83 -18.85 8.59
CA GLN A 59 -5.08 -17.76 7.95
C GLN A 59 -3.57 -17.92 8.15
N GLY A 60 -3.14 -18.42 9.31
CA GLY A 60 -1.73 -18.75 9.56
C GLY A 60 -1.23 -19.87 8.64
N ALA A 61 -2.02 -20.93 8.46
CA ALA A 61 -1.72 -22.01 7.52
C ALA A 61 -1.68 -21.51 6.07
N ALA A 62 -2.63 -20.66 5.67
CA ALA A 62 -2.64 -20.03 4.35
C ALA A 62 -1.41 -19.14 4.12
N LEU A 63 -0.99 -18.36 5.13
CA LEU A 63 0.24 -17.56 5.07
C LEU A 63 1.48 -18.45 4.87
N ILE A 64 1.60 -19.57 5.61
CA ILE A 64 2.72 -20.51 5.47
C ILE A 64 2.72 -21.11 4.05
N GLY A 65 1.58 -21.62 3.58
CA GLY A 65 1.44 -22.17 2.24
C GLY A 65 1.80 -21.16 1.16
N TYR A 66 1.34 -19.92 1.31
CA TYR A 66 1.66 -18.81 0.42
C TYR A 66 3.18 -18.50 0.41
N VAL A 67 3.82 -18.40 1.56
CA VAL A 67 5.26 -18.12 1.66
C VAL A 67 6.09 -19.23 1.02
N LEU A 68 5.72 -20.50 1.23
CA LEU A 68 6.36 -21.64 0.60
C LEU A 68 6.20 -21.57 -0.93
N TRP A 69 4.97 -21.36 -1.41
CA TRP A 69 4.67 -21.19 -2.83
C TRP A 69 5.53 -20.09 -3.47
N GLN A 70 5.51 -18.88 -2.92
CA GLN A 70 6.27 -17.75 -3.47
C GLN A 70 7.77 -17.98 -3.38
N THR A 71 8.28 -18.59 -2.30
CA THR A 71 9.72 -18.86 -2.14
C THR A 71 10.22 -19.84 -3.20
N ILE A 72 9.47 -20.91 -3.46
CA ILE A 72 9.80 -21.91 -4.49
C ILE A 72 9.70 -21.29 -5.88
N LEU A 73 8.64 -20.55 -6.16
CA LEU A 73 8.40 -19.91 -7.45
C LEU A 73 9.49 -18.89 -7.81
N VAL A 74 9.80 -17.98 -6.89
CA VAL A 74 10.83 -16.95 -7.09
C VAL A 74 12.21 -17.57 -7.20
N TRP A 75 12.52 -18.57 -6.38
CA TRP A 75 13.77 -19.33 -6.50
C TRP A 75 13.90 -20.03 -7.84
N GLY A 76 12.85 -20.75 -8.28
CA GLY A 76 12.83 -21.44 -9.56
C GLY A 76 13.00 -20.47 -10.74
N TYR A 77 12.33 -19.32 -10.69
CA TYR A 77 12.51 -18.28 -11.70
C TYR A 77 13.92 -17.65 -11.67
N PHE A 78 14.50 -17.44 -10.49
CA PHE A 78 15.87 -16.97 -10.35
C PHE A 78 16.88 -17.94 -10.98
N VAL A 79 16.76 -19.25 -10.69
CA VAL A 79 17.62 -20.30 -11.27
C VAL A 79 17.47 -20.36 -12.79
N TYR A 80 16.23 -20.30 -13.29
CA TYR A 80 15.96 -20.22 -14.73
C TYR A 80 16.64 -19.01 -15.37
N ARG A 81 16.52 -17.83 -14.74
CA ARG A 81 17.02 -16.55 -15.23
C ARG A 81 18.55 -16.49 -15.37
N GLN A 82 19.28 -17.33 -14.62
CA GLN A 82 20.73 -17.46 -14.77
C GLN A 82 21.13 -18.09 -16.11
N ARG A 83 20.24 -18.87 -16.73
CA ARG A 83 20.51 -19.58 -17.99
C ARG A 83 19.84 -18.92 -19.20
N LYS A 84 18.57 -18.52 -19.06
CA LYS A 84 17.74 -18.01 -20.17
C LYS A 84 16.91 -16.82 -19.71
N ASN A 85 16.54 -15.95 -20.64
CA ASN A 85 15.71 -14.78 -20.35
C ASN A 85 14.52 -14.66 -21.32
N GLN A 86 13.68 -15.69 -21.43
CA GLN A 86 12.53 -15.68 -22.35
C GLN A 86 11.30 -15.02 -21.72
N THR A 87 10.53 -14.33 -22.56
CA THR A 87 9.35 -13.56 -22.15
C THR A 87 8.19 -14.45 -21.67
N GLY A 88 7.99 -15.63 -22.25
CA GLY A 88 6.90 -16.54 -21.84
C GLY A 88 7.05 -17.02 -20.39
N TRP A 89 8.23 -17.50 -20.00
CA TRP A 89 8.52 -17.92 -18.63
C TRP A 89 8.45 -16.79 -17.61
N PHE A 90 8.79 -15.56 -18.02
CA PHE A 90 8.56 -14.38 -17.19
C PHE A 90 7.07 -14.17 -16.91
N PHE A 91 6.23 -14.19 -17.94
CA PHE A 91 4.78 -14.02 -17.75
C PHE A 91 4.18 -15.16 -16.94
N ALA A 92 4.59 -16.41 -17.19
CA ALA A 92 4.14 -17.56 -16.41
C ALA A 92 4.49 -17.39 -14.92
N ALA A 93 5.71 -16.97 -14.59
CA ALA A 93 6.11 -16.72 -13.20
C ALA A 93 5.30 -15.60 -12.55
N VAL A 94 5.06 -14.49 -13.25
CA VAL A 94 4.22 -13.39 -12.74
C VAL A 94 2.78 -13.83 -12.52
N ILE A 95 2.19 -14.59 -13.45
CA ILE A 95 0.83 -15.13 -13.33
C ILE A 95 0.75 -16.07 -12.12
N LEU A 96 1.67 -17.03 -12.01
CA LEU A 96 1.74 -17.96 -10.88
C LEU A 96 1.90 -17.25 -9.53
N ALA A 97 2.61 -16.13 -9.49
CA ALA A 97 2.75 -15.33 -8.27
C ALA A 97 1.46 -14.59 -7.89
N ILE A 98 0.64 -14.20 -8.87
CA ILE A 98 -0.62 -13.45 -8.67
C ILE A 98 -1.79 -14.40 -8.41
N ILE A 99 -1.78 -15.64 -8.89
CA ILE A 99 -2.88 -16.61 -8.78
C ILE A 99 -3.45 -16.71 -7.36
N PRO A 100 -2.66 -16.86 -6.27
CA PRO A 100 -3.24 -16.94 -4.93
C PRO A 100 -4.08 -15.70 -4.58
N LEU A 101 -3.59 -14.49 -4.89
CA LEU A 101 -4.35 -13.25 -4.70
C LEU A 101 -5.61 -13.22 -5.57
N PHE A 102 -5.50 -13.59 -6.84
CA PHE A 102 -6.63 -13.63 -7.76
C PHE A 102 -7.74 -14.55 -7.24
N LEU A 103 -7.39 -15.78 -6.84
CA LEU A 103 -8.35 -16.73 -6.27
C LEU A 103 -9.04 -16.14 -5.04
N THR A 104 -8.30 -15.49 -4.13
CA THR A 104 -8.92 -14.87 -2.94
C THR A 104 -9.92 -13.75 -3.26
N LYS A 105 -9.73 -13.04 -4.38
CA LYS A 105 -10.65 -11.98 -4.83
C LYS A 105 -11.87 -12.54 -5.56
N VAL A 106 -11.73 -13.71 -6.19
CA VAL A 106 -12.74 -14.29 -7.08
C VAL A 106 -13.63 -15.32 -6.37
N THR A 107 -13.10 -16.08 -5.41
CA THR A 107 -13.88 -17.09 -4.64
C THR A 107 -15.20 -16.54 -4.07
N PRO A 108 -15.26 -15.32 -3.47
CA PRO A 108 -16.52 -14.81 -2.93
C PRO A 108 -17.65 -14.67 -3.97
N PHE A 109 -17.33 -14.55 -5.26
CA PHE A 109 -18.32 -14.48 -6.34
C PHE A 109 -18.90 -15.85 -6.70
N PHE A 110 -18.14 -16.92 -6.51
CA PHE A 110 -18.55 -18.29 -6.82
C PHE A 110 -19.13 -19.02 -5.60
N GLU A 111 -18.68 -18.68 -4.40
CA GLU A 111 -19.09 -19.34 -3.15
C GLU A 111 -20.04 -18.48 -2.30
N HIS A 112 -20.94 -17.72 -2.93
CA HIS A 112 -21.99 -16.94 -2.24
C HIS A 112 -21.46 -16.05 -1.10
N GLY A 113 -20.33 -15.36 -1.33
CA GLY A 113 -19.71 -14.46 -0.37
C GLY A 113 -18.77 -15.11 0.65
N LYS A 114 -18.54 -16.43 0.59
CA LYS A 114 -17.57 -17.10 1.46
C LYS A 114 -16.14 -16.66 1.14
N ALA A 115 -15.35 -16.42 2.20
CA ALA A 115 -13.94 -16.10 2.07
C ALA A 115 -13.15 -17.32 1.58
N SER A 116 -12.17 -17.07 0.71
CA SER A 116 -11.28 -18.13 0.21
C SER A 116 -10.42 -18.71 1.32
N LEU A 117 -10.23 -20.04 1.32
CA LEU A 117 -9.29 -20.74 2.21
C LEU A 117 -7.84 -20.29 2.03
N LEU A 118 -7.51 -19.70 0.88
CA LEU A 118 -6.18 -19.12 0.61
C LEU A 118 -6.03 -17.69 1.16
N GLY A 119 -7.11 -17.10 1.67
CA GLY A 119 -7.16 -15.73 2.14
C GLY A 119 -6.52 -15.56 3.51
N PHE A 120 -5.64 -14.58 3.64
CA PHE A 120 -5.11 -14.13 4.92
C PHE A 120 -4.85 -12.62 4.88
N LEU A 121 -4.87 -11.99 6.06
CA LEU A 121 -4.55 -10.56 6.19
C LEU A 121 -3.14 -10.28 5.64
N GLY A 122 -3.02 -9.38 4.67
CA GLY A 122 -1.73 -9.00 4.08
C GLY A 122 -1.36 -9.70 2.76
N ILE A 123 -2.13 -10.69 2.29
CA ILE A 123 -1.85 -11.40 1.02
C ILE A 123 -1.67 -10.45 -0.18
N SER A 124 -2.44 -9.35 -0.21
CA SER A 124 -2.35 -8.33 -1.25
C SER A 124 -1.00 -7.62 -1.27
N TYR A 125 -0.49 -7.24 -0.09
CA TYR A 125 0.79 -6.53 0.05
C TYR A 125 1.99 -7.46 -0.19
N LEU A 126 1.88 -8.72 0.25
CA LEU A 126 2.91 -9.74 -0.01
C LEU A 126 2.99 -10.13 -1.49
N THR A 127 1.88 -10.07 -2.23
CA THR A 127 1.89 -10.31 -3.68
C THR A 127 2.68 -9.24 -4.41
N PHE A 128 2.57 -7.96 -4.03
CA PHE A 128 3.43 -6.91 -4.59
C PHE A 128 4.91 -7.18 -4.33
N LYS A 129 5.26 -7.65 -3.13
CA LYS A 129 6.63 -8.02 -2.76
C LYS A 129 7.18 -9.17 -3.60
N SER A 130 6.34 -10.15 -3.92
CA SER A 130 6.74 -11.33 -4.71
C SER A 130 6.83 -11.03 -6.20
N VAL A 131 5.82 -10.34 -6.75
CA VAL A 131 5.79 -9.96 -8.17
C VAL A 131 6.94 -9.01 -8.52
N GLN A 132 7.22 -8.00 -7.69
CA GLN A 132 8.37 -7.14 -7.94
C GLN A 132 9.69 -7.92 -7.93
N MET A 133 9.80 -8.97 -7.11
CA MET A 133 11.01 -9.76 -7.00
C MET A 133 11.31 -10.47 -8.32
N ILE A 134 10.28 -11.08 -8.92
CA ILE A 134 10.34 -11.70 -10.25
C ILE A 134 10.70 -10.65 -11.32
N MET A 135 10.09 -9.47 -11.24
CA MET A 135 10.35 -8.36 -12.16
C MET A 135 11.77 -7.79 -12.05
N GLU A 136 12.33 -7.62 -10.85
CA GLU A 136 13.71 -7.18 -10.66
C GLU A 136 14.73 -8.26 -11.07
N ILE A 137 14.40 -9.55 -10.87
CA ILE A 137 15.19 -10.68 -11.40
C ILE A 137 15.21 -10.66 -12.94
N ARG A 138 14.04 -10.46 -13.58
CA ARG A 138 13.91 -10.34 -15.04
C ARG A 138 14.86 -9.28 -15.60
N ASP A 139 14.91 -8.12 -14.95
CA ASP A 139 15.74 -6.98 -15.33
C ASP A 139 17.23 -7.15 -14.97
N GLY A 140 17.61 -8.20 -14.26
CA GLY A 140 19.00 -8.45 -13.82
C GLY A 140 19.45 -7.57 -12.65
N MET A 141 18.51 -6.92 -11.96
CA MET A 141 18.78 -6.06 -10.80
C MET A 141 19.12 -6.88 -9.55
N ILE A 142 18.67 -8.13 -9.49
CA ILE A 142 18.94 -9.08 -8.41
C ILE A 142 19.96 -10.10 -8.91
N LYS A 143 21.15 -10.09 -8.32
CA LYS A 143 22.26 -10.98 -8.70
C LYS A 143 22.35 -12.23 -7.85
N THR A 144 21.88 -12.17 -6.60
CA THR A 144 21.91 -13.30 -5.66
C THR A 144 20.56 -13.46 -4.99
N TYR A 145 20.10 -14.69 -4.86
CA TYR A 145 18.88 -15.02 -4.14
C TYR A 145 19.20 -15.94 -2.95
N LYS A 146 18.77 -15.54 -1.75
CA LYS A 146 18.88 -16.36 -0.54
C LYS A 146 17.48 -16.59 0.03
N PRO A 147 16.94 -17.83 0.02
CA PRO A 147 15.57 -18.11 0.43
C PRO A 147 15.22 -17.54 1.81
N PHE A 148 16.12 -17.70 2.78
CA PHE A 148 15.90 -17.22 4.14
C PHE A 148 15.73 -15.69 4.23
N ARG A 149 16.52 -14.92 3.47
CA ARG A 149 16.40 -13.45 3.42
C ARG A 149 15.11 -13.02 2.72
N TYR A 150 14.73 -13.74 1.67
CA TYR A 150 13.46 -13.50 0.99
C TYR A 150 12.26 -13.76 1.92
N ILE A 151 12.28 -14.84 2.69
CA ILE A 151 11.26 -15.13 3.70
C ILE A 151 11.19 -14.02 4.75
N GLN A 152 12.34 -13.55 5.27
CA GLN A 152 12.38 -12.44 6.23
C GLN A 152 11.82 -11.13 5.64
N PHE A 153 12.06 -10.89 4.35
CA PHE A 153 11.49 -9.75 3.64
C PHE A 153 9.96 -9.83 3.48
N LEU A 154 9.43 -11.00 3.12
CA LEU A 154 7.99 -11.23 3.02
C LEU A 154 7.31 -11.10 4.39
N LEU A 155 7.88 -11.78 5.38
CA LEU A 155 7.33 -11.91 6.73
C LEU A 155 7.68 -10.77 7.68
N PHE A 156 8.27 -9.68 7.18
CA PHE A 156 8.61 -8.53 8.01
C PHE A 156 7.36 -7.94 8.69
N PHE A 157 7.14 -8.33 9.94
CA PHE A 157 5.88 -8.16 10.67
C PHE A 157 5.40 -6.70 10.74
N PRO A 158 6.26 -5.66 10.83
CA PRO A 158 5.76 -4.29 10.92
C PRO A 158 4.94 -3.88 9.70
N THR A 159 5.17 -4.54 8.55
CA THR A 159 4.54 -4.20 7.28
C THR A 159 3.63 -5.28 6.72
N ILE A 160 3.35 -6.35 7.48
CA ILE A 160 2.73 -7.55 6.89
C ILE A 160 1.25 -7.34 6.51
N SER A 161 0.46 -6.66 7.34
CA SER A 161 -0.99 -6.58 7.11
C SER A 161 -1.38 -5.53 6.06
N SER A 162 -0.95 -4.28 6.23
CA SER A 162 -1.21 -3.19 5.28
C SER A 162 -0.12 -2.11 5.30
N GLY A 163 1.10 -2.48 5.68
CA GLY A 163 2.21 -1.53 5.78
C GLY A 163 2.77 -1.09 4.43
N PRO A 164 3.71 -0.12 4.44
CA PRO A 164 4.34 0.36 3.23
C PRO A 164 4.97 -0.78 2.40
N ILE A 165 4.71 -0.77 1.10
CA ILE A 165 5.24 -1.75 0.14
C ILE A 165 6.73 -1.48 -0.06
N ASP A 166 7.53 -2.38 0.49
CA ASP A 166 8.99 -2.36 0.47
C ASP A 166 9.55 -2.96 -0.84
N ARG A 167 10.79 -2.60 -1.23
CA ARG A 167 11.58 -3.24 -2.30
C ARG A 167 12.69 -4.09 -1.68
N TYR A 168 12.83 -5.34 -2.16
CA TYR A 168 13.77 -6.31 -1.62
C TYR A 168 15.19 -5.76 -1.45
N ARG A 169 15.76 -5.11 -2.49
CA ARG A 169 17.14 -4.57 -2.42
C ARG A 169 17.33 -3.52 -1.33
N ARG A 170 16.33 -2.68 -1.07
CA ARG A 170 16.42 -1.66 -0.02
C ARG A 170 16.31 -2.31 1.35
N PHE A 171 15.36 -3.22 1.52
CA PHE A 171 15.23 -4.01 2.75
C PHE A 171 16.50 -4.81 3.06
N GLU A 172 17.05 -5.54 2.09
CA GLU A 172 18.26 -6.35 2.26
C GLU A 172 19.47 -5.47 2.60
N LYS A 173 19.56 -4.26 2.04
CA LYS A 173 20.62 -3.30 2.39
C LYS A 173 20.60 -2.98 3.89
N ASP A 174 19.45 -2.62 4.43
CA ASP A 174 19.29 -2.31 5.87
C ASP A 174 19.52 -3.58 6.70
N GLN A 175 19.03 -4.73 6.24
CA GLN A 175 19.22 -6.01 6.92
C GLN A 175 20.70 -6.37 7.09
N LEU A 176 21.52 -6.13 6.07
CA LEU A 176 22.95 -6.48 6.09
C LEU A 176 23.82 -5.42 6.78
N HIS A 177 23.39 -4.16 6.76
CA HIS A 177 24.17 -3.04 7.27
C HIS A 177 23.36 -2.32 8.34
N PRO A 178 23.50 -2.68 9.62
CA PRO A 178 22.90 -1.91 10.70
C PRO A 178 23.34 -0.44 10.65
N PRO A 179 22.47 0.51 11.04
CA PRO A 179 22.84 1.91 11.15
C PRO A 179 23.89 2.11 12.24
N VAL A 180 24.85 3.02 11.99
CA VAL A 180 25.76 3.54 13.03
C VAL A 180 24.96 4.29 14.11
N ARG A 181 25.51 4.38 15.32
CA ARG A 181 24.83 4.89 16.52
C ARG A 181 24.16 6.23 16.31
N ASP A 182 24.87 7.25 15.81
CA ASP A 182 24.31 8.60 15.65
C ASP A 182 23.09 8.60 14.72
N LYS A 183 23.22 7.93 13.58
CA LYS A 183 22.12 7.77 12.63
C LYS A 183 20.97 6.96 13.24
N TYR A 184 21.27 5.98 14.08
CA TYR A 184 20.27 5.16 14.74
C TYR A 184 19.51 5.94 15.82
N VAL A 185 20.16 6.81 16.59
CA VAL A 185 19.51 7.69 17.57
C VAL A 185 18.47 8.59 16.89
N ASP A 186 18.84 9.21 15.77
CA ASP A 186 17.90 10.00 14.95
C ASP A 186 16.72 9.15 14.43
N LEU A 187 17.02 7.94 13.98
CA LEU A 187 16.02 7.01 13.45
C LEU A 187 15.06 6.55 14.55
N LEU A 188 15.57 6.26 15.75
CA LEU A 188 14.81 5.88 16.93
C LEU A 188 13.89 7.02 17.36
N GLY A 189 14.40 8.26 17.42
CA GLY A 189 13.60 9.45 17.74
C GLY A 189 12.44 9.65 16.76
N LYS A 190 12.69 9.55 15.45
CA LYS A 190 11.65 9.56 14.42
C LYS A 190 10.67 8.39 14.57
N GLY A 191 11.17 7.22 14.95
CA GLY A 191 10.37 6.03 15.19
C GLY A 191 9.35 6.24 16.30
N VAL A 192 9.80 6.75 17.44
CA VAL A 192 8.97 7.12 18.59
C VAL A 192 7.97 8.21 18.21
N GLN A 193 8.42 9.28 17.54
CA GLN A 193 7.53 10.34 17.07
C GLN A 193 6.41 9.80 16.18
N ASN A 194 6.73 8.91 15.23
CA ASN A 194 5.74 8.29 14.35
C ASN A 194 4.72 7.47 15.15
N ILE A 195 5.13 6.74 16.20
CA ILE A 195 4.20 6.03 17.08
C ILE A 195 3.23 7.02 17.75
N PHE A 196 3.72 8.10 18.36
CA PHE A 196 2.86 9.09 19.02
C PHE A 196 1.92 9.83 18.06
N VAL A 197 2.39 10.24 16.88
CA VAL A 197 1.53 10.84 15.85
C VAL A 197 0.52 9.81 15.34
N GLY A 198 0.93 8.54 15.22
CA GLY A 198 0.03 7.43 14.90
C GLY A 198 -1.10 7.28 15.92
N PHE A 199 -0.80 7.43 17.22
CA PHE A 199 -1.82 7.42 18.28
C PHE A 199 -2.85 8.52 18.09
N LEU A 200 -2.39 9.76 17.88
CA LEU A 200 -3.25 10.90 17.59
C LEU A 200 -4.13 10.64 16.35
N TYR A 201 -3.52 10.14 15.28
CA TYR A 201 -4.22 9.94 14.00
C TYR A 201 -5.25 8.83 14.09
N LYS A 202 -4.89 7.63 14.57
CA LYS A 202 -5.77 6.47 14.53
C LYS A 202 -6.79 6.48 15.68
N PHE A 203 -6.33 6.64 16.91
CA PHE A 203 -7.16 6.43 18.10
C PHE A 203 -7.94 7.66 18.56
N ILE A 204 -7.59 8.86 18.07
CA ILE A 204 -8.30 10.09 18.41
C ILE A 204 -9.06 10.60 17.18
N ILE A 205 -8.34 11.07 16.16
CA ILE A 205 -8.96 11.75 15.01
C ILE A 205 -9.73 10.74 14.14
N GLY A 206 -9.08 9.63 13.76
CA GLY A 206 -9.68 8.56 12.97
C GLY A 206 -10.86 7.92 13.67
N TYR A 207 -10.75 7.66 14.98
CA TYR A 207 -11.87 7.18 15.81
C TYR A 207 -13.06 8.16 15.77
N TYR A 208 -12.82 9.46 15.95
CA TYR A 208 -13.89 10.46 15.93
C TYR A 208 -14.60 10.51 14.57
N PHE A 209 -13.86 10.59 13.45
CA PHE A 209 -14.49 10.58 12.14
C PHE A 209 -15.19 9.25 11.83
N GLY A 210 -14.56 8.11 12.13
CA GLY A 210 -15.02 6.79 11.72
C GLY A 210 -16.12 6.18 12.60
N GLN A 211 -16.03 6.34 13.92
CA GLN A 211 -16.93 5.69 14.89
C GLN A 211 -18.01 6.65 15.40
N VAL A 212 -17.73 7.96 15.46
CA VAL A 212 -18.69 8.95 15.97
C VAL A 212 -19.45 9.61 14.82
N LEU A 213 -18.74 10.25 13.88
CA LEU A 213 -19.40 11.05 12.84
C LEU A 213 -19.95 10.21 11.68
N LEU A 214 -19.18 9.26 11.16
CA LEU A 214 -19.52 8.51 9.94
C LEU A 214 -20.87 7.76 10.03
N PRO A 215 -21.22 7.08 11.15
CA PRO A 215 -22.52 6.43 11.29
C PRO A 215 -23.68 7.42 11.30
N VAL A 216 -23.50 8.59 11.94
CA VAL A 216 -24.52 9.63 12.04
C VAL A 216 -24.79 10.25 10.67
N VAL A 217 -23.76 10.74 9.98
CA VAL A 217 -23.93 11.36 8.66
C VAL A 217 -24.38 10.35 7.60
N GLY A 218 -23.94 9.10 7.70
CA GLY A 218 -24.39 8.01 6.82
C GLY A 218 -25.88 7.72 6.99
N ARG A 219 -26.39 7.66 8.21
CA ARG A 219 -27.83 7.46 8.47
C ARG A 219 -28.66 8.62 7.91
N ILE A 220 -28.26 9.86 8.18
CA ILE A 220 -28.97 11.06 7.69
C ILE A 220 -28.99 11.09 6.16
N ALA A 221 -27.87 10.75 5.51
CA ALA A 221 -27.79 10.72 4.05
C ALA A 221 -28.70 9.64 3.43
N LEU A 222 -28.77 8.45 4.03
CA LEU A 222 -29.70 7.39 3.60
C LEU A 222 -31.17 7.78 3.81
N GLN A 223 -31.50 8.41 4.93
CA GLN A 223 -32.87 8.87 5.22
C GLN A 223 -33.36 9.94 4.25
N HIS A 224 -32.47 10.85 3.83
CA HIS A 224 -32.83 11.87 2.84
C HIS A 224 -33.00 11.28 1.43
N GLY A 225 -32.14 10.31 1.07
CA GLY A 225 -32.09 9.74 -0.27
C GLY A 225 -31.46 10.68 -1.30
N GLY A 226 -30.95 10.11 -2.39
CA GLY A 226 -30.42 10.88 -3.52
C GLY A 226 -29.24 11.81 -3.18
N ILE A 227 -29.03 12.82 -4.02
CA ILE A 227 -27.96 13.81 -3.84
C ILE A 227 -28.41 14.84 -2.80
N SER A 228 -27.68 14.93 -1.68
CA SER A 228 -28.03 15.79 -0.55
C SER A 228 -26.81 16.41 0.13
N TRP A 229 -27.03 17.45 0.94
CA TRP A 229 -25.97 18.02 1.79
C TRP A 229 -25.44 17.02 2.81
N ALA A 230 -26.26 16.06 3.25
CA ALA A 230 -25.83 14.97 4.11
C ALA A 230 -24.85 14.03 3.40
N LEU A 231 -25.06 13.75 2.10
CA LEU A 231 -24.12 13.00 1.28
C LEU A 231 -22.76 13.72 1.14
N VAL A 232 -22.80 15.05 0.98
CA VAL A 232 -21.59 15.88 0.96
C VAL A 232 -20.88 15.81 2.32
N GLY A 233 -21.63 15.86 3.44
CA GLY A 233 -21.09 15.64 4.77
C GLY A 233 -20.41 14.26 4.92
N TYR A 234 -21.07 13.20 4.45
CA TYR A 234 -20.52 11.84 4.43
C TYR A 234 -19.21 11.77 3.64
N MET A 235 -19.16 12.38 2.45
CA MET A 235 -17.96 12.43 1.61
C MET A 235 -16.74 12.95 2.36
N TYR A 236 -16.86 14.09 3.04
CA TYR A 236 -15.74 14.67 3.79
C TYR A 236 -15.38 13.85 5.03
N VAL A 237 -16.37 13.40 5.80
CA VAL A 237 -16.14 12.58 7.00
C VAL A 237 -15.43 11.27 6.65
N TYR A 238 -15.89 10.58 5.60
CA TYR A 238 -15.24 9.36 5.11
C TYR A 238 -13.83 9.64 4.59
N SER A 239 -13.61 10.74 3.87
CA SER A 239 -12.28 11.13 3.38
C SER A 239 -11.28 11.33 4.53
N MET A 240 -11.71 12.00 5.60
CA MET A 240 -10.88 12.22 6.79
C MET A 240 -10.65 10.92 7.55
N TYR A 241 -11.69 10.11 7.77
CA TYR A 241 -11.56 8.79 8.38
C TYR A 241 -10.55 7.92 7.65
N LEU A 242 -10.71 7.76 6.33
CA LEU A 242 -9.83 6.96 5.48
C LEU A 242 -8.37 7.42 5.59
N PHE A 243 -8.13 8.73 5.58
CA PHE A 243 -6.78 9.27 5.72
C PHE A 243 -6.19 9.02 7.11
N PHE A 244 -6.89 9.39 8.18
CA PHE A 244 -6.35 9.35 9.54
C PHE A 244 -6.17 7.93 10.06
N ASP A 245 -7.10 7.01 9.76
CA ASP A 245 -6.95 5.60 10.12
C ASP A 245 -5.75 4.98 9.40
N PHE A 246 -5.67 5.16 8.07
CA PHE A 246 -4.64 4.49 7.28
C PHE A 246 -3.25 5.14 7.41
N ALA A 247 -3.19 6.47 7.52
CA ALA A 247 -1.94 7.18 7.82
C ALA A 247 -1.46 6.88 9.24
N GLY A 248 -2.36 6.79 10.23
CA GLY A 248 -2.04 6.39 11.59
C GLY A 248 -1.44 4.97 11.64
N TYR A 249 -2.09 4.00 10.98
CA TYR A 249 -1.56 2.66 10.80
C TYR A 249 -0.18 2.66 10.12
N SER A 250 -0.03 3.42 9.03
CA SER A 250 1.24 3.50 8.30
C SER A 250 2.37 4.08 9.16
N LEU A 251 2.07 5.06 10.01
CA LEU A 251 3.02 5.62 10.97
C LEU A 251 3.43 4.59 12.03
N PHE A 252 2.52 3.74 12.51
CA PHE A 252 2.89 2.66 13.43
C PHE A 252 3.83 1.65 12.78
N ALA A 253 3.53 1.23 11.54
CA ALA A 253 4.38 0.34 10.75
C ALA A 253 5.79 0.94 10.54
N VAL A 254 5.86 2.19 10.06
CA VAL A 254 7.14 2.89 9.84
C VAL A 254 7.89 3.12 11.15
N GLY A 255 7.20 3.55 12.20
CA GLY A 255 7.78 3.79 13.52
C GLY A 255 8.42 2.53 14.11
N THR A 256 7.70 1.41 14.03
CA THR A 256 8.21 0.09 14.44
C THR A 256 9.44 -0.31 13.63
N SER A 257 9.40 -0.17 12.31
CA SER A 257 10.54 -0.46 11.44
C SER A 257 11.77 0.38 11.79
N TYR A 258 11.58 1.67 12.08
CA TYR A 258 12.65 2.59 12.43
C TYR A 258 13.31 2.20 13.75
N MET A 259 12.51 1.82 14.76
CA MET A 259 13.02 1.28 16.03
C MET A 259 13.80 -0.03 15.83
N MET A 260 13.43 -0.86 14.85
CA MET A 260 14.19 -2.06 14.46
C MET A 260 15.43 -1.77 13.58
N GLY A 261 15.69 -0.50 13.26
CA GLY A 261 16.81 -0.07 12.43
C GLY A 261 16.60 -0.25 10.92
N TYR A 262 15.36 -0.37 10.44
CA TYR A 262 15.00 -0.46 9.02
C TYR A 262 14.34 0.84 8.54
N GLN A 263 14.87 1.48 7.49
CA GLN A 263 14.32 2.73 6.95
C GLN A 263 13.21 2.45 5.94
N THR A 264 12.09 1.91 6.42
CA THR A 264 10.87 1.73 5.62
C THR A 264 10.34 3.07 5.08
N PRO A 265 9.91 3.14 3.79
CA PRO A 265 9.38 4.34 3.17
C PRO A 265 8.06 4.73 3.81
N ILE A 266 7.80 6.02 3.82
CA ILE A 266 6.54 6.60 4.26
C ILE A 266 5.45 6.44 3.18
N ASN A 267 4.20 6.36 3.61
CA ASN A 267 3.04 6.26 2.71
C ASN A 267 2.39 7.61 2.42
N PHE A 268 2.47 8.58 3.33
CA PHE A 268 1.73 9.84 3.23
C PHE A 268 2.64 11.04 3.43
N ASN A 269 2.44 12.08 2.61
CA ASN A 269 3.15 13.35 2.72
C ASN A 269 2.23 14.54 2.41
N LYS A 270 1.39 14.91 3.40
CA LYS A 270 0.43 16.02 3.32
C LYS A 270 -0.38 16.00 2.00
N PRO A 271 -1.09 14.89 1.69
CA PRO A 271 -1.72 14.69 0.38
C PRO A 271 -2.78 15.73 0.01
N PHE A 272 -3.51 16.28 0.99
CA PHE A 272 -4.57 17.26 0.74
C PHE A 272 -4.06 18.67 0.38
N LEU A 273 -2.75 18.92 0.48
CA LEU A 273 -2.13 20.17 0.01
C LEU A 273 -1.67 20.10 -1.46
N SER A 274 -2.02 19.03 -2.17
CA SER A 274 -1.61 18.84 -3.56
C SER A 274 -2.36 19.80 -4.48
N TRP A 275 -1.65 20.51 -5.35
CA TRP A 275 -2.27 21.45 -6.30
C TRP A 275 -2.70 20.79 -7.60
N ASN A 276 -2.41 19.50 -7.79
CA ASN A 276 -2.94 18.69 -8.89
C ASN A 276 -2.92 17.19 -8.56
N ILE A 277 -3.58 16.40 -9.40
CA ILE A 277 -3.73 14.95 -9.20
C ILE A 277 -2.43 14.17 -9.33
N LYS A 278 -1.47 14.63 -10.16
CA LYS A 278 -0.15 13.97 -10.25
C LYS A 278 0.63 14.15 -8.94
N GLU A 279 0.55 15.33 -8.34
CA GLU A 279 1.17 15.59 -7.04
C GLU A 279 0.47 14.79 -5.92
N PHE A 280 -0.86 14.70 -5.96
CA PHE A 280 -1.61 13.88 -5.00
C PHE A 280 -1.11 12.43 -4.96
N TRP A 281 -0.94 11.79 -6.13
CA TRP A 281 -0.39 10.43 -6.20
C TRP A 281 1.09 10.31 -5.83
N ASN A 282 1.82 11.43 -5.74
CA ASN A 282 3.17 11.47 -5.15
C ASN A 282 3.15 11.72 -3.63
N ARG A 283 1.98 11.84 -3.00
CA ARG A 283 1.80 12.16 -1.58
C ARG A 283 0.82 11.23 -0.86
N TRP A 284 -0.02 10.50 -1.59
CA TRP A 284 -1.01 9.55 -1.08
C TRP A 284 -0.57 8.10 -1.37
N HIS A 285 -0.63 7.24 -0.35
CA HIS A 285 -0.28 5.82 -0.43
C HIS A 285 0.96 5.56 -1.31
N MET A 286 2.02 6.33 -1.06
CA MET A 286 3.15 6.51 -1.96
C MET A 286 3.82 5.20 -2.37
N THR A 287 3.95 4.23 -1.46
CA THR A 287 4.57 2.96 -1.85
C THR A 287 3.76 2.19 -2.88
N LEU A 288 2.43 2.20 -2.76
CA LEU A 288 1.54 1.58 -3.74
C LEU A 288 1.59 2.36 -5.05
N SER A 289 1.44 3.68 -4.99
CA SER A 289 1.51 4.57 -6.15
C SER A 289 2.80 4.37 -6.94
N PHE A 290 3.96 4.38 -6.26
CA PHE A 290 5.26 4.18 -6.90
C PHE A 290 5.48 2.76 -7.38
N TRP A 291 4.91 1.76 -6.72
CA TRP A 291 4.95 0.38 -7.20
C TRP A 291 4.20 0.26 -8.53
N PHE A 292 2.96 0.75 -8.60
CA PHE A 292 2.17 0.76 -9.84
C PHE A 292 2.84 1.59 -10.94
N ARG A 293 3.39 2.76 -10.60
CA ARG A 293 4.13 3.59 -11.54
C ARG A 293 5.29 2.81 -12.16
N ASP A 294 6.16 2.22 -11.33
CA ASP A 294 7.41 1.63 -11.81
C ASP A 294 7.20 0.25 -12.45
N TYR A 295 6.31 -0.57 -11.90
CA TYR A 295 6.11 -1.97 -12.33
C TYR A 295 4.96 -2.17 -13.32
N VAL A 296 3.99 -1.25 -13.39
CA VAL A 296 2.88 -1.34 -14.36
C VAL A 296 3.04 -0.27 -15.43
N TYR A 297 2.95 1.00 -15.08
CA TYR A 297 2.94 2.10 -16.06
C TYR A 297 4.23 2.18 -16.86
N MET A 298 5.40 2.27 -16.21
CA MET A 298 6.68 2.42 -16.90
C MET A 298 7.02 1.19 -17.76
N ARG A 299 6.71 -0.03 -17.28
CA ARG A 299 6.92 -1.25 -18.05
C ARG A 299 6.02 -1.33 -19.28
N LEU A 300 4.74 -0.98 -19.13
CA LEU A 300 3.79 -0.94 -20.24
C LEU A 300 4.19 0.12 -21.27
N MET A 301 4.57 1.32 -20.80
CA MET A 301 5.08 2.39 -21.66
C MET A 301 6.31 1.94 -22.45
N PHE A 302 7.29 1.31 -21.79
CA PHE A 302 8.48 0.78 -22.45
C PHE A 302 8.13 -0.28 -23.51
N PHE A 303 7.21 -1.19 -23.20
CA PHE A 303 6.73 -2.20 -24.14
C PHE A 303 6.05 -1.58 -25.38
N MET A 304 5.11 -0.66 -25.18
CA MET A 304 4.39 0.02 -26.27
C MET A 304 5.35 0.84 -27.16
N MET A 305 6.31 1.54 -26.56
CA MET A 305 7.33 2.28 -27.31
C MET A 305 8.23 1.35 -28.12
N LYS A 306 8.71 0.24 -27.53
CA LYS A 306 9.56 -0.72 -28.23
C LYS A 306 8.85 -1.39 -29.40
N LYS A 307 7.56 -1.69 -29.26
CA LYS A 307 6.72 -2.29 -30.30
C LYS A 307 6.13 -1.29 -31.29
N LYS A 308 6.35 0.01 -31.07
CA LYS A 308 5.82 1.12 -31.90
C LYS A 308 4.29 1.00 -32.14
N PHE A 309 3.53 0.56 -31.13
CA PHE A 309 2.08 0.36 -31.27
C PHE A 309 1.33 1.62 -31.68
N PHE A 310 1.78 2.79 -31.24
CA PHE A 310 1.15 4.07 -31.55
C PHE A 310 2.21 5.12 -31.93
N LYS A 311 1.88 5.97 -32.90
CA LYS A 311 2.75 7.09 -33.31
C LYS A 311 2.77 8.22 -32.27
N SER A 312 1.65 8.44 -31.57
CA SER A 312 1.52 9.52 -30.58
C SER A 312 1.94 9.08 -29.17
N LYS A 313 2.93 9.78 -28.60
CA LYS A 313 3.36 9.58 -27.20
C LYS A 313 2.26 9.89 -26.18
N ILE A 314 1.35 10.81 -26.52
CA ILE A 314 0.22 11.20 -25.66
C ILE A 314 -0.78 10.06 -25.55
N VAL A 315 -1.11 9.41 -26.67
CA VAL A 315 -2.03 8.26 -26.69
C VAL A 315 -1.46 7.12 -25.85
N MET A 316 -0.17 6.80 -26.01
CA MET A 316 0.50 5.81 -25.17
C MET A 316 0.44 6.16 -23.68
N SER A 317 0.70 7.42 -23.31
CA SER A 317 0.62 7.89 -21.92
C SER A 317 -0.78 7.71 -21.34
N ASN A 318 -1.82 8.09 -22.09
CA ASN A 318 -3.21 7.96 -21.64
C ASN A 318 -3.59 6.49 -21.45
N ILE A 319 -3.28 5.62 -22.42
CA ILE A 319 -3.51 4.16 -22.30
C ILE A 319 -2.78 3.61 -21.07
N GLY A 320 -1.54 4.04 -20.85
CA GLY A 320 -0.77 3.68 -19.66
C GLY A 320 -1.46 4.10 -18.36
N TYR A 321 -2.01 5.31 -18.30
CA TYR A 321 -2.75 5.78 -17.13
C TYR A 321 -4.04 4.99 -16.88
N PHE A 322 -4.82 4.71 -17.92
CA PHE A 322 -6.01 3.85 -17.81
C PHE A 322 -5.65 2.45 -17.32
N ALA A 323 -4.62 1.82 -17.89
CA ALA A 323 -4.16 0.51 -17.43
C ALA A 323 -3.70 0.53 -15.96
N LEU A 324 -2.93 1.55 -15.56
CA LEU A 324 -2.45 1.69 -14.18
C LEU A 324 -3.61 1.80 -13.19
N PHE A 325 -4.54 2.73 -13.40
CA PHE A 325 -5.60 2.99 -12.42
C PHE A 325 -6.73 1.96 -12.47
N LEU A 326 -7.01 1.37 -13.63
CA LEU A 326 -7.95 0.25 -13.72
C LEU A 326 -7.43 -0.96 -12.95
N LEU A 327 -6.15 -1.32 -13.12
CA LEU A 327 -5.54 -2.41 -12.35
C LEU A 327 -5.49 -2.10 -10.85
N MET A 328 -5.28 -0.83 -10.48
CA MET A 328 -5.37 -0.39 -9.08
C MET A 328 -6.79 -0.53 -8.52
N GLY A 329 -7.82 -0.17 -9.28
CA GLY A 329 -9.23 -0.38 -8.91
C GLY A 329 -9.56 -1.86 -8.73
N ILE A 330 -9.20 -2.70 -9.71
CA ILE A 330 -9.38 -4.16 -9.65
C ILE A 330 -8.65 -4.77 -8.44
N TRP A 331 -7.46 -4.27 -8.13
CA TRP A 331 -6.71 -4.71 -6.95
C TRP A 331 -7.45 -4.44 -5.64
N HIS A 332 -8.14 -3.29 -5.52
CA HIS A 332 -8.99 -3.01 -4.38
C HIS A 332 -10.18 -3.99 -4.31
N GLY A 333 -10.88 -4.22 -5.41
CA GLY A 333 -11.90 -5.25 -5.52
C GLY A 333 -12.60 -5.26 -6.87
N LEU A 334 -13.46 -6.26 -7.08
CA LEU A 334 -14.20 -6.47 -8.33
C LEU A 334 -15.60 -5.83 -8.33
N THR A 335 -15.96 -5.09 -7.29
CA THR A 335 -17.22 -4.34 -7.25
C THR A 335 -17.15 -3.08 -8.14
N TRP A 336 -18.30 -2.62 -8.62
CA TRP A 336 -18.37 -1.54 -9.61
C TRP A 336 -17.71 -0.25 -9.11
N TYR A 337 -17.87 0.08 -7.83
CA TYR A 337 -17.36 1.32 -7.27
C TYR A 337 -15.83 1.37 -7.21
N TYR A 338 -15.12 0.23 -7.05
CA TYR A 338 -13.65 0.22 -7.15
C TYR A 338 -13.16 0.38 -8.59
N ILE A 339 -13.89 -0.19 -9.56
CA ILE A 339 -13.59 -0.03 -10.99
C ILE A 339 -13.81 1.42 -11.41
N VAL A 340 -14.94 2.01 -11.03
CA VAL A 340 -15.27 3.42 -11.31
C VAL A 340 -14.28 4.36 -10.62
N TYR A 341 -13.86 4.08 -9.39
CA TYR A 341 -12.79 4.83 -8.72
C TYR A 341 -11.49 4.84 -9.54
N GLY A 342 -11.08 3.68 -10.07
CA GLY A 342 -9.91 3.58 -10.95
C GLY A 342 -10.07 4.40 -12.24
N LEU A 343 -11.19 4.23 -12.95
CA LEU A 343 -11.47 4.98 -14.18
C LEU A 343 -11.54 6.49 -13.93
N TYR A 344 -12.14 6.91 -12.82
CA TYR A 344 -12.22 8.30 -12.41
C TYR A 344 -10.82 8.92 -12.24
N HIS A 345 -9.91 8.24 -11.54
CA HIS A 345 -8.52 8.71 -11.40
C HIS A 345 -7.73 8.69 -12.72
N ALA A 346 -7.99 7.73 -13.62
CA ALA A 346 -7.43 7.72 -14.96
C ALA A 346 -7.84 8.96 -15.77
N CYS A 347 -9.13 9.32 -15.74
CA CYS A 347 -9.64 10.54 -16.37
C CYS A 347 -8.99 11.78 -15.76
N LEU A 348 -8.96 11.89 -14.43
CA LEU A 348 -8.37 13.03 -13.74
C LEU A 348 -6.89 13.25 -14.07
N ILE A 349 -6.09 12.19 -14.14
CA ILE A 349 -4.66 12.33 -14.48
C ILE A 349 -4.47 12.71 -15.96
N CYS A 350 -5.30 12.20 -16.87
CA CYS A 350 -5.26 12.54 -18.30
C CYS A 350 -5.66 14.01 -18.52
N LEU A 351 -6.71 14.48 -17.84
CA LEU A 351 -7.13 15.87 -17.84
C LEU A 351 -6.04 16.78 -17.26
N THR A 352 -5.45 16.40 -16.13
CA THR A 352 -4.34 17.14 -15.53
C THR A 352 -3.15 17.23 -16.48
N ASP A 353 -2.81 16.13 -17.15
CA ASP A 353 -1.71 16.07 -18.10
C ASP A 353 -1.97 16.92 -19.36
N ALA A 354 -3.20 16.89 -19.88
CA ALA A 354 -3.64 17.77 -20.97
C ALA A 354 -3.60 19.25 -20.56
N TRP A 355 -4.10 19.58 -19.36
CA TRP A 355 -4.07 20.93 -18.81
C TRP A 355 -2.65 21.46 -18.62
N ILE A 356 -1.73 20.64 -18.09
CA ILE A 356 -0.31 21.04 -17.94
C ILE A 356 0.33 21.33 -19.29
N ARG A 357 0.05 20.51 -20.32
CA ARG A 357 0.54 20.78 -21.69
C ARG A 357 -0.05 22.08 -22.26
N PHE A 358 -1.36 22.28 -22.08
CA PHE A 358 -2.04 23.50 -22.52
C PHE A 358 -1.45 24.75 -21.82
N LYS A 359 -1.30 24.71 -20.50
CA LYS A 359 -0.72 25.79 -19.69
C LYS A 359 0.72 26.09 -20.11
N LYS A 360 1.52 25.07 -20.43
CA LYS A 360 2.89 25.25 -20.93
C LYS A 360 2.94 26.03 -22.25
N LYS A 361 1.94 25.85 -23.13
CA LYS A 361 1.83 26.56 -24.41
C LYS A 361 1.30 28.00 -24.26
N HIS A 362 0.46 28.26 -23.25
CA HIS A 362 -0.19 29.57 -23.03
C HIS A 362 0.29 30.26 -21.75
N LYS A 363 1.57 30.09 -21.41
CA LYS A 363 2.13 30.55 -20.12
C LYS A 363 1.99 32.06 -19.91
N GLU A 364 2.06 32.84 -20.99
CA GLU A 364 1.99 34.31 -20.96
C GLU A 364 0.56 34.84 -20.73
N GLN A 365 -0.46 34.03 -21.03
CA GLN A 365 -1.87 34.42 -20.94
C GLN A 365 -2.53 33.95 -19.64
N LEU A 366 -1.87 33.05 -18.89
CA LEU A 366 -2.44 32.44 -17.69
C LEU A 366 -1.75 32.98 -16.43
N PRO A 367 -2.49 33.66 -15.54
CA PRO A 367 -1.92 34.13 -14.29
C PRO A 367 -1.45 32.94 -13.43
N SER A 368 -0.29 33.11 -12.80
CA SER A 368 0.27 32.12 -11.88
C SER A 368 0.61 32.81 -10.57
N ASN A 369 -0.37 32.91 -9.69
CA ASN A 369 -0.27 33.57 -8.39
C ASN A 369 -0.77 32.67 -7.25
N LYS A 370 -0.65 33.14 -5.99
CA LYS A 370 -1.07 32.38 -4.80
C LYS A 370 -2.56 32.00 -4.84
N PHE A 371 -3.43 32.84 -5.41
CA PHE A 371 -4.86 32.55 -5.54
C PHE A 371 -5.12 31.40 -6.52
N THR A 372 -4.50 31.42 -7.70
CA THR A 372 -4.63 30.31 -8.68
C THR A 372 -4.08 28.99 -8.13
N HIS A 373 -3.04 29.04 -7.29
CA HIS A 373 -2.54 27.87 -6.59
C HIS A 373 -3.53 27.36 -5.53
N GLY A 374 -4.08 28.25 -4.70
CA GLY A 374 -5.11 27.91 -3.72
C GLY A 374 -6.35 27.29 -4.36
N LEU A 375 -6.81 27.86 -5.48
CA LEU A 375 -7.91 27.29 -6.27
C LEU A 375 -7.57 25.89 -6.79
N ALA A 376 -6.35 25.68 -7.30
CA ALA A 376 -5.92 24.37 -7.79
C ALA A 376 -5.85 23.32 -6.66
N VAL A 377 -5.39 23.70 -5.47
CA VAL A 377 -5.42 22.85 -4.26
C VAL A 377 -6.87 22.53 -3.89
N PHE A 378 -7.76 23.53 -3.86
CA PHE A 378 -9.18 23.34 -3.55
C PHE A 378 -9.85 22.37 -4.54
N LEU A 379 -9.69 22.60 -5.85
CA LEU A 379 -10.27 21.73 -6.88
C LEU A 379 -9.72 20.29 -6.80
N THR A 380 -8.42 20.15 -6.54
CA THR A 380 -7.80 18.84 -6.36
C THR A 380 -8.35 18.13 -5.13
N PHE A 381 -8.50 18.85 -4.01
CA PHE A 381 -9.10 18.33 -2.78
C PHE A 381 -10.52 17.84 -3.02
N GLN A 382 -11.37 18.63 -3.70
CA GLN A 382 -12.74 18.22 -4.02
C GLN A 382 -12.79 16.99 -4.92
N ALA A 383 -11.96 16.97 -5.98
CA ALA A 383 -11.88 15.84 -6.88
C ALA A 383 -11.47 14.55 -6.16
N VAL A 384 -10.56 14.64 -5.19
CA VAL A 384 -10.11 13.52 -4.35
C VAL A 384 -11.19 13.09 -3.35
N CYS A 385 -11.83 14.03 -2.66
CA CYS A 385 -12.92 13.69 -1.73
C CYS A 385 -14.07 12.97 -2.45
N PHE A 386 -14.43 13.42 -3.64
CA PHE A 386 -15.42 12.75 -4.47
C PHE A 386 -14.97 11.34 -4.88
N SER A 387 -13.68 11.12 -5.18
CA SER A 387 -13.18 9.77 -5.46
C SER A 387 -13.29 8.86 -4.24
N PHE A 388 -13.07 9.39 -3.03
CA PHE A 388 -13.24 8.63 -1.79
C PHE A 388 -14.71 8.32 -1.49
N LEU A 389 -15.64 9.19 -1.85
CA LEU A 389 -17.08 8.88 -1.79
C LEU A 389 -17.41 7.67 -2.68
N ILE A 390 -16.93 7.64 -3.92
CA ILE A 390 -17.09 6.48 -4.80
C ILE A 390 -16.45 5.25 -4.14
N PHE A 391 -15.18 5.36 -3.72
CA PHE A 391 -14.41 4.28 -3.10
C PHE A 391 -15.09 3.67 -1.87
N SER A 392 -15.83 4.46 -1.09
CA SER A 392 -16.52 4.01 0.13
C SER A 392 -17.59 2.94 -0.11
N GLY A 393 -18.11 2.82 -1.34
CA GLY A 393 -19.27 2.00 -1.66
C GLY A 393 -20.59 2.54 -1.08
N PHE A 394 -20.60 3.73 -0.48
CA PHE A 394 -21.83 4.31 0.07
C PHE A 394 -22.87 4.64 -1.01
N LEU A 395 -22.42 5.04 -2.20
CA LEU A 395 -23.31 5.28 -3.34
C LEU A 395 -24.04 4.01 -3.79
N ASP A 396 -23.41 2.84 -3.60
CA ASP A 396 -24.05 1.55 -3.87
C ASP A 396 -25.29 1.35 -2.98
N LYS A 397 -25.11 1.62 -1.69
CA LYS A 397 -26.19 1.54 -0.68
C LYS A 397 -27.26 2.62 -0.85
N LEU A 398 -26.90 3.77 -1.41
CA LEU A 398 -27.81 4.91 -1.54
C LEU A 398 -28.71 4.80 -2.78
N PHE A 399 -28.22 4.19 -3.85
CA PHE A 399 -28.92 4.16 -5.15
C PHE A 399 -29.41 2.78 -5.57
N PHE A 400 -28.83 1.70 -5.05
CA PHE A 400 -29.12 0.33 -5.49
C PHE A 400 -29.54 -0.62 -4.36
N SER A 401 -29.59 -0.14 -3.10
CA SER A 401 -30.19 -0.83 -1.96
C SER A 401 -31.44 -0.08 -1.53
#